data_AF-A7IAP3-F1
#
_entry.id   AF-A7IAP3-F1
#
_cell.length_a   1.000
_cell.length_b   1.000
_cell.length_c   1.000
_cell.angle_alpha   90.00
_cell.angle_beta   90.00
_cell.angle_gamma   90.00
#
_symmetry.space_group_name_H-M   'P 1'
#
loop_
_entity.id
_entity.type
_entity.pdbx_description
1 polymer ?
#
loop_
_entity_poly.entity_id
_entity_poly.type
_entity_poly.pdbx_seq_one_letter_code
_entity_poly.pdbx_strand_id
1 'polypeptide(L)'
;MAEPGTFALRVPTGINGEISYGNEDTDTMDTITILGFVAGALTTVAYVPQVIRSWKLKETRDISLSMLVLYATGVFLWFVYGVWSDALPIIAANGISLVLILVLLGIKLRYR
;
A
#
# COMPACT_ATOMS: atom_id res chain seq x y z
N MET A 1 7.30 -40.34 1.26
CA MET A 1 7.25 -38.93 1.68
C MET A 1 6.04 -38.36 0.96
N ALA A 2 5.04 -37.82 1.67
CA ALA A 2 3.82 -37.31 1.03
C ALA A 2 4.09 -35.94 0.38
N GLU A 3 3.48 -35.68 -0.77
CA GLU A 3 3.53 -34.39 -1.47
C GLU A 3 2.86 -33.29 -0.60
N PRO A 4 3.39 -32.05 -0.55
CA PRO A 4 2.77 -30.96 0.19
C PRO A 4 1.34 -30.70 -0.32
N GLY A 5 0.39 -30.57 0.62
CA GLY A 5 -1.06 -30.44 0.32
C GLY A 5 -1.84 -31.76 0.30
N THR A 6 -1.18 -32.90 0.48
CA THR A 6 -1.84 -34.21 0.53
C THR A 6 -1.92 -34.75 1.95
N PHE A 7 -3.13 -35.10 2.40
CA PHE A 7 -3.33 -35.79 3.68
C PHE A 7 -3.57 -37.28 3.44
N ALA A 8 -2.64 -38.12 3.91
CA ALA A 8 -2.75 -39.56 3.81
C ALA A 8 -3.70 -40.08 4.91
N LEU A 9 -4.95 -40.36 4.55
CA LEU A 9 -5.95 -40.88 5.48
C LEU A 9 -5.98 -42.40 5.39
N ARG A 10 -5.49 -43.08 6.43
CA ARG A 10 -5.52 -44.54 6.51
C ARG A 10 -6.86 -44.99 7.10
N VAL A 11 -7.78 -45.39 6.24
CA VAL A 11 -9.10 -45.89 6.67
C VAL A 11 -9.00 -47.38 7.04
N PRO A 12 -9.59 -47.85 8.15
CA PRO A 12 -9.50 -49.25 8.59
C PRO A 12 -10.08 -50.29 7.61
N THR A 13 -10.76 -49.85 6.55
CA THR A 13 -11.38 -50.69 5.53
C THR A 13 -10.39 -51.21 4.47
N GLY A 14 -9.10 -50.90 4.57
CA GLY A 14 -8.07 -51.35 3.62
C GLY A 14 -8.03 -50.56 2.30
N ILE A 15 -8.93 -49.59 2.14
CA ILE A 15 -8.91 -48.61 1.05
C ILE A 15 -7.97 -47.47 1.47
N ASN A 16 -6.82 -47.34 0.81
CA ASN A 16 -5.95 -46.18 0.97
C ASN A 16 -6.30 -45.16 -0.11
N GLY A 17 -6.71 -43.96 0.30
CA GLY A 17 -6.94 -42.83 -0.60
C GLY A 17 -6.10 -41.64 -0.15
N GLU A 18 -5.47 -40.96 -1.11
CA GLU A 18 -4.82 -39.67 -0.88
C GLU A 18 -5.82 -38.58 -1.24
N ILE A 19 -6.13 -37.71 -0.26
CA ILE A 19 -6.90 -36.49 -0.50
C ILE A 19 -5.91 -35.35 -0.75
N SER A 20 -5.87 -34.87 -1.99
CA SER A 20 -5.09 -33.70 -2.40
C SER A 20 -5.92 -32.44 -2.20
N TYR A 21 -5.54 -31.59 -1.26
CA TYR A 21 -6.03 -30.21 -1.17
C TYR A 21 -5.22 -29.37 -2.19
N GLY A 22 -5.91 -28.64 -3.08
CA GLY A 22 -5.24 -27.75 -4.03
C GLY A 22 -4.56 -26.58 -3.31
N ASN A 23 -3.38 -26.18 -3.75
CA ASN A 23 -2.68 -25.00 -3.22
C ASN A 23 -3.42 -23.73 -3.68
N GLU A 24 -4.25 -23.14 -2.83
CA GLU A 24 -5.00 -21.88 -3.09
C GLU A 24 -4.12 -20.61 -3.01
N ASP A 25 -2.80 -20.78 -2.83
CA ASP A 25 -1.90 -19.72 -2.37
C ASP A 25 -1.47 -18.71 -3.45
N THR A 26 -1.65 -19.02 -4.75
CA THR A 26 -1.06 -18.20 -5.83
C THR A 26 -1.98 -17.07 -6.34
N ASP A 27 -3.26 -17.34 -6.60
CA ASP A 27 -4.19 -16.32 -7.16
C ASP A 27 -4.59 -15.24 -6.15
N THR A 28 -4.66 -15.60 -4.88
CA THR A 28 -5.10 -14.70 -3.79
C THR A 28 -4.07 -13.59 -3.55
N MET A 29 -2.78 -13.92 -3.58
CA MET A 29 -1.69 -12.97 -3.36
C MET A 29 -1.57 -11.92 -4.48
N ASP A 30 -1.82 -12.32 -5.74
CA ASP A 30 -1.84 -11.40 -6.87
C ASP A 30 -3.02 -10.41 -6.79
N THR A 31 -4.21 -10.91 -6.45
CA THR A 31 -5.42 -10.09 -6.29
C THR A 31 -5.24 -9.01 -5.22
N ILE A 32 -4.66 -9.36 -4.06
CA ILE A 32 -4.37 -8.41 -2.96
C ILE A 32 -3.37 -7.34 -3.42
N THR A 33 -2.36 -7.74 -4.18
CA THR A 33 -1.34 -6.83 -4.72
C THR A 33 -1.94 -5.81 -5.69
N ILE A 34 -2.76 -6.27 -6.63
CA ILE A 34 -3.47 -5.40 -7.58
C ILE A 34 -4.39 -4.43 -6.84
N LEU A 35 -5.17 -4.92 -5.86
CA LEU A 35 -6.04 -4.08 -5.04
C LEU A 35 -5.23 -2.99 -4.32
N GLY A 36 -4.08 -3.35 -3.75
CA GLY A 36 -3.17 -2.40 -3.11
C GLY A 36 -2.68 -1.31 -4.06
N PHE A 37 -2.30 -1.67 -5.29
CA PHE A 37 -1.85 -0.68 -6.29
C PHE A 37 -2.99 0.25 -6.72
N VAL A 38 -4.19 -0.29 -6.95
CA VAL A 38 -5.37 0.51 -7.31
C VAL A 38 -5.73 1.46 -6.17
N ALA A 39 -5.77 0.98 -4.93
CA ALA A 39 -6.03 1.82 -3.76
C ALA A 39 -4.97 2.93 -3.61
N GLY A 40 -3.69 2.60 -3.76
CA GLY A 40 -2.59 3.55 -3.74
C GLY A 40 -2.68 4.61 -4.84
N ALA A 41 -3.02 4.20 -6.06
CA ALA A 41 -3.19 5.11 -7.19
C ALA A 41 -4.36 6.07 -6.98
N LEU A 42 -5.53 5.57 -6.58
CA LEU A 42 -6.72 6.38 -6.36
C LEU A 42 -6.49 7.42 -5.25
N THR A 43 -5.92 7.01 -4.13
CA THR A 43 -5.64 7.91 -3.00
C THR A 43 -4.60 8.96 -3.36
N THR A 44 -3.52 8.59 -4.06
CA THR A 44 -2.49 9.54 -4.51
C THR A 44 -3.05 10.56 -5.50
N VAL A 45 -3.82 10.11 -6.51
CA VAL A 45 -4.43 10.98 -7.52
C VAL A 45 -5.45 11.94 -6.89
N ALA A 46 -6.16 11.52 -5.84
CA ALA A 46 -7.11 12.38 -5.13
C ALA A 46 -6.46 13.65 -4.54
N TYR A 47 -5.16 13.63 -4.24
CA TYR A 47 -4.43 14.81 -3.74
C TYR A 47 -3.92 15.74 -4.85
N VAL A 48 -3.87 15.30 -6.10
CA VAL A 48 -3.36 16.10 -7.23
C VAL A 48 -4.12 17.42 -7.42
N PRO A 49 -5.48 17.47 -7.38
CA PRO A 49 -6.21 18.73 -7.49
C PRO A 49 -5.84 19.75 -6.41
N GLN A 50 -5.61 19.30 -5.18
CA GLN A 50 -5.21 20.16 -4.07
C GLN A 50 -3.81 20.75 -4.26
N VAL A 51 -2.87 19.95 -4.76
CA VAL A 51 -1.51 20.40 -5.09
C VAL A 51 -1.53 21.41 -6.23
N ILE A 52 -2.26 21.13 -7.32
CA ILE A 52 -2.38 22.03 -8.47
C ILE A 52 -2.99 23.37 -8.04
N ARG A 53 -4.06 23.35 -7.24
CA ARG A 53 -4.70 24.56 -6.72
C ARG A 53 -3.73 25.40 -5.89
N SER A 54 -3.00 24.76 -4.98
CA SER A 54 -2.00 25.40 -4.12
C SER A 54 -0.87 26.05 -4.92
N TRP A 55 -0.41 25.38 -5.98
CA TRP A 55 0.66 25.89 -6.83
C TRP A 55 0.18 27.05 -7.73
N LYS A 56 -0.99 26.91 -8.37
CA LYS A 56 -1.53 27.93 -9.28
C LYS A 56 -1.94 29.21 -8.56
N LEU A 57 -2.63 29.08 -7.44
CA LEU A 57 -3.15 30.25 -6.71
C LEU A 57 -2.07 30.92 -5.86
N LYS A 58 -0.93 30.25 -5.62
CA LYS A 58 0.12 30.68 -4.67
C LYS A 58 -0.40 31.01 -3.26
N GLU A 59 -1.65 30.66 -2.98
CA GLU A 59 -2.29 30.83 -1.69
C GLU A 59 -2.36 29.46 -1.02
N THR A 60 -1.58 29.34 0.05
CA THR A 60 -1.62 28.16 0.92
C THR A 60 -2.21 28.50 2.27
N ARG A 61 -2.84 29.67 2.42
CA ARG A 61 -3.29 30.23 3.71
C ARG A 61 -4.26 29.29 4.44
N ASP A 62 -5.10 28.60 3.67
CA ASP A 62 -6.10 27.65 4.19
C ASP A 62 -5.51 26.28 4.53
N ILE A 63 -4.24 26.03 4.19
CA ILE A 63 -3.56 24.76 4.47
C ILE A 63 -2.78 24.90 5.76
N SER A 64 -3.18 24.09 6.75
CA SER A 64 -2.49 24.04 8.03
C SER A 64 -1.08 23.46 7.89
N LEU A 65 -0.08 24.19 8.38
CA LEU A 65 1.30 23.69 8.44
C LEU A 65 1.39 22.42 9.29
N SER A 66 0.66 22.36 10.41
CA SER A 66 0.68 21.19 11.30
C SER A 66 0.11 19.96 10.61
N MET A 67 -0.92 20.12 9.77
CA MET A 67 -1.45 19.04 8.94
C MET A 67 -0.38 18.51 7.98
N LEU A 68 0.33 19.39 7.27
CA LEU A 68 1.37 18.96 6.31
C LEU A 68 2.50 18.20 7.00
N VAL A 69 2.96 18.69 8.16
CA VAL A 69 4.04 18.03 8.93
C VAL A 69 3.58 16.68 9.47
N LEU A 70 2.39 16.61 10.05
CA LEU A 70 1.85 15.37 10.58
C LEU A 70 1.63 14.34 9.47
N TYR A 71 1.09 14.78 8.33
CA TYR A 71 0.88 13.91 7.18
C TYR A 71 2.20 13.42 6.59
N ALA A 72 3.19 14.30 6.37
CA ALA A 72 4.52 13.90 5.90
C ALA A 72 5.18 12.87 6.83
N THR A 73 5.06 13.06 8.13
CA THR A 73 5.59 12.11 9.13
C THR A 73 4.87 10.76 9.05
N GLY A 74 3.54 10.76 9.00
CA GLY A 74 2.76 9.53 8.92
C GLY A 74 3.04 8.74 7.63
N VAL A 75 3.08 9.40 6.49
CA VAL A 75 3.38 8.77 5.18
C VAL A 75 4.80 8.22 5.15
N PHE A 76 5.78 8.94 5.75
CA PHE A 76 7.14 8.42 5.91
C PHE A 76 7.18 7.15 6.76
N LEU A 77 6.47 7.12 7.89
CA LEU A 77 6.38 5.92 8.73
C LEU A 77 5.72 4.75 7.98
N TRP A 78 4.66 4.99 7.21
CA TRP A 78 4.02 3.97 6.37
C TRP A 78 4.95 3.45 5.27
N PHE A 79 5.76 4.32 4.67
CA PHE A 79 6.76 3.91 3.69
C PHE A 79 7.79 2.96 4.33
N VAL A 80 8.35 3.33 5.50
CA VAL A 80 9.29 2.48 6.24
C VAL A 80 8.64 1.15 6.63
N TYR A 81 7.40 1.18 7.12
CA TYR A 81 6.63 -0.03 7.41
C TYR A 81 6.45 -0.93 6.18
N GLY A 82 6.13 -0.33 5.02
CA GLY A 82 5.98 -1.06 3.77
C GLY A 82 7.28 -1.75 3.35
N VAL A 83 8.42 -1.09 3.50
CA VAL A 83 9.75 -1.67 3.23
C VAL A 83 10.04 -2.84 4.16
N TRP A 84 9.77 -2.71 5.46
CA TRP A 84 9.96 -3.82 6.40
C TRP A 84 9.00 -4.99 6.20
N SER A 85 7.86 -4.75 5.54
CA SER A 85 6.84 -5.76 5.29
C SER A 85 6.89 -6.33 3.87
N ASP A 86 7.90 -5.97 3.06
CA ASP A 86 8.03 -6.29 1.64
C ASP A 86 6.74 -6.00 0.81
N ALA A 87 5.96 -5.01 1.22
CA ALA A 87 4.65 -4.70 0.66
C ALA A 87 4.75 -3.64 -0.44
N LEU A 88 5.11 -4.07 -1.66
CA LEU A 88 5.32 -3.19 -2.82
C LEU A 88 4.23 -2.12 -3.04
N PRO A 89 2.92 -2.43 -2.94
CA PRO A 89 1.89 -1.41 -3.13
C PRO A 89 1.94 -0.29 -2.08
N ILE A 90 2.24 -0.63 -0.82
CA ILE A 90 2.36 0.33 0.28
C ILE A 90 3.60 1.20 0.08
N ILE A 91 4.71 0.60 -0.32
CA ILE A 91 5.97 1.29 -0.62
C ILE A 91 5.75 2.32 -1.74
N ALA A 92 5.17 1.88 -2.87
CA ALA A 92 4.94 2.74 -4.02
C ALA A 92 4.00 3.91 -3.69
N ALA A 93 2.85 3.64 -3.07
CA ALA A 93 1.84 4.66 -2.76
C ALA A 93 2.38 5.73 -1.79
N ASN A 94 3.02 5.30 -0.71
CA ASN A 94 3.54 6.23 0.30
C ASN A 94 4.79 6.96 -0.19
N GLY A 95 5.64 6.33 -1.00
CA GLY A 95 6.81 6.98 -1.60
C GLY A 95 6.41 8.17 -2.50
N ILE A 96 5.43 7.96 -3.39
CA ILE A 96 4.93 9.04 -4.26
C ILE A 96 4.25 10.13 -3.43
N SER A 97 3.41 9.74 -2.45
CA SER A 97 2.72 10.68 -1.56
C SER A 97 3.71 11.52 -0.74
N LEU A 98 4.82 10.94 -0.29
CA LEU A 98 5.87 11.62 0.45
C LEU A 98 6.55 12.71 -0.40
N VAL A 99 6.83 12.43 -1.68
CA VAL A 99 7.39 13.44 -2.60
C VAL A 99 6.41 14.61 -2.77
N LEU A 100 5.13 14.31 -3.03
CA LEU A 100 4.10 15.34 -3.23
C LEU A 100 3.92 16.23 -2.00
N ILE A 101 3.87 15.64 -0.80
CA ILE A 101 3.67 16.41 0.44
C ILE A 101 4.89 17.25 0.80
N LEU A 102 6.11 16.78 0.53
CA LEU A 102 7.33 17.56 0.72
C LEU A 102 7.40 18.78 -0.22
N VAL A 103 6.96 18.62 -1.48
CA VAL A 103 6.81 19.76 -2.40
C VAL A 103 5.81 20.78 -1.86
N LEU A 104 4.64 20.31 -1.40
CA LEU A 104 3.60 21.20 -0.84
C LEU A 104 4.06 21.92 0.43
N LEU A 105 4.80 21.21 1.31
CA LEU A 105 5.41 21.78 2.50
C LEU A 105 6.45 22.84 2.13
N GLY A 106 7.30 22.59 1.13
CA GLY A 106 8.25 23.57 0.61
C GLY A 106 7.59 24.83 0.06
N ILE A 107 6.49 24.67 -0.69
CA ILE A 107 5.67 25.81 -1.17
C ILE A 107 5.09 26.58 0.03
N LYS A 108 4.47 25.90 1.00
CA LYS A 108 3.89 26.52 2.20
C LYS A 108 4.93 27.30 3.00
N LEU A 109 6.15 26.79 3.13
CA LEU A 109 7.23 27.48 3.85
C LEU A 109 7.77 28.70 3.09
N ARG A 110 7.76 28.68 1.76
CA ARG A 110 8.22 29.80 0.91
C ARG A 110 7.20 30.94 0.83
N TYR A 111 5.91 30.62 0.79
CA TYR A 111 4.80 31.58 0.61
C TYR A 111 3.93 31.71 1.87
N ARG A 112 4.55 31.68 3.05
CA ARG A 112 3.83 31.82 4.34
C ARG A 112 3.03 33.11 4.42
#